data_AF-A0A351IU45-F1
#
_entry.id   AF-A0A351IU45-F1
#
_cell.length_a   1.000
_cell.length_b   1.000
_cell.length_c   1.000
_cell.angle_alpha   90.00
_cell.angle_beta   90.00
_cell.angle_gamma   90.00
#
_symmetry.space_group_name_H-M   'P 1'
#
loop_
_entity.id
_entity.type
_entity.pdbx_description
1 polymer ?
#
loop_
_entity_poly.entity_id
_entity_poly.type
_entity_poly.pdbx_seq_one_letter_code
_entity_poly.pdbx_strand_id
1 'polypeptide(L)' 'PMGPLELSDMIGLDTMMLVAETLFAEYGDDFYMPPPLLRRMVAAGHLGRKTGRGFYDYS' A
#
# COMPACT_ATOMS: atom_id res chain seq x y z
N PRO A 1 -15.88 12.64 2.50
CA PRO A 1 -15.42 11.28 2.13
C PRO A 1 -13.91 11.29 1.88
N MET A 2 -13.23 10.20 2.19
CA MET A 2 -11.77 10.07 2.05
C MET A 2 -11.41 9.52 0.66
N GLY A 3 -10.36 10.05 0.03
CA GLY A 3 -9.87 9.54 -1.25
C GLY A 3 -9.18 8.19 -1.11
N PRO A 4 -9.02 7.40 -2.18
CA PRO A 4 -8.45 6.05 -2.11
C PRO A 4 -6.99 6.02 -1.63
N LEU A 5 -6.18 7.03 -1.99
CA LEU A 5 -4.79 7.13 -1.54
C LEU A 5 -4.71 7.47 -0.05
N GLU A 6 -5.52 8.41 0.40
CA GLU A 6 -5.59 8.78 1.83
C GLU A 6 -6.15 7.62 2.69
N LEU A 7 -7.13 6.88 2.14
CA LEU A 7 -7.65 5.67 2.78
C LEU A 7 -6.59 4.57 2.87
N SER A 8 -5.78 4.40 1.82
CA SER A 8 -4.67 3.44 1.82
C SER A 8 -3.64 3.77 2.89
N ASP A 9 -3.31 5.06 3.07
CA ASP A 9 -2.41 5.53 4.14
C ASP A 9 -3.02 5.34 5.54
N MET A 10 -4.34 5.35 5.67
CA MET A 10 -5.02 5.03 6.94
C MET A 10 -4.96 3.54 7.25
N ILE A 11 -5.18 2.67 6.26
CA ILE A 11 -5.12 1.20 6.41
C ILE A 11 -3.68 0.72 6.66
N GLY A 12 -2.73 1.31 5.95
CA GLY A 12 -1.32 0.94 5.97
C GLY A 12 -0.88 0.31 4.63
N LEU A 13 0.20 0.85 4.06
CA LEU A 13 0.68 0.43 2.73
C LEU A 13 1.28 -0.98 2.73
N ASP A 14 1.83 -1.43 3.85
CA ASP A 14 2.27 -2.81 4.06
C ASP A 14 1.11 -3.81 4.04
N THR A 15 0.00 -3.47 4.69
CA THR A 15 -1.23 -4.28 4.64
C THR A 15 -1.76 -4.36 3.22
N MET A 16 -1.82 -3.23 2.50
CA MET A 16 -2.25 -3.20 1.10
C MET A 16 -1.35 -4.05 0.21
N MET A 17 -0.03 -4.03 0.44
CA MET A 17 0.93 -4.86 -0.28
C MET A 17 0.70 -6.36 0.00
N LEU A 18 0.50 -6.75 1.26
CA LEU A 18 0.22 -8.13 1.64
C LEU A 18 -1.05 -8.67 0.97
N VAL A 19 -2.12 -7.86 0.95
CA VAL A 19 -3.38 -8.23 0.28
C VAL A 19 -3.15 -8.42 -1.22
N ALA A 20 -2.46 -7.49 -1.88
CA ALA A 20 -2.16 -7.61 -3.31
C ALA A 20 -1.28 -8.84 -3.61
N GLU A 21 -0.27 -9.13 -2.80
CA GLU A 21 0.58 -10.32 -2.97
C GLU A 21 -0.20 -11.61 -2.79
N THR A 22 -1.13 -11.64 -1.82
CA THR A 22 -2.00 -12.80 -1.59
C THR A 22 -2.94 -13.00 -2.78
N LEU A 23 -3.58 -11.94 -3.27
CA LEU A 23 -4.46 -12.02 -4.44
C LEU A 23 -3.70 -12.45 -5.69
N PHE A 24 -2.51 -11.91 -5.91
CA PHE A 24 -1.67 -12.31 -7.04
C PHE A 24 -1.26 -13.78 -6.95
N ALA A 25 -0.89 -14.27 -5.76
CA ALA A 25 -0.52 -15.66 -5.56
C ALA A 25 -1.69 -16.64 -5.78
N GLU A 26 -2.90 -16.26 -5.38
CA GLU A 26 -4.10 -17.11 -5.50
C GLU A 26 -4.67 -17.12 -6.93
N TYR A 27 -4.71 -15.96 -7.59
CA TYR A 27 -5.38 -15.83 -8.90
C TYR A 27 -4.41 -15.87 -10.10
N GLY A 28 -3.14 -15.53 -9.91
CA GLY A 28 -2.13 -15.49 -10.98
C GLY A 28 -2.40 -14.44 -12.07
N ASP A 29 -3.29 -13.49 -11.84
CA ASP A 29 -3.65 -12.42 -12.78
C ASP A 29 -2.86 -11.13 -12.47
N ASP A 30 -2.22 -10.57 -13.49
CA ASP A 30 -1.44 -9.33 -13.43
C ASP A 30 -2.24 -8.14 -12.89
N PHE A 31 -3.57 -8.17 -12.98
CA PHE A 31 -4.44 -7.16 -12.36
C PHE A 31 -4.23 -7.05 -10.84
N TYR A 32 -3.89 -8.15 -10.16
CA TYR A 32 -3.63 -8.18 -8.72
C TYR A 32 -2.16 -7.93 -8.36
N MET A 33 -1.27 -7.79 -9.36
CA MET A 33 0.15 -7.60 -9.10
C MET A 33 0.39 -6.31 -8.31
N PRO A 34 1.11 -6.37 -7.17
CA PRO A 34 1.43 -5.18 -6.39
C PRO A 34 2.23 -4.18 -7.23
N PRO A 35 1.79 -2.91 -7.33
CA PRO A 35 2.50 -1.90 -8.12
C PRO A 35 3.95 -1.70 -7.65
N PRO A 36 4.93 -1.48 -8.55
CA PRO A 36 6.31 -1.23 -8.15
C PRO A 36 6.49 -0.03 -7.21
N LEU A 37 5.62 0.99 -7.34
CA LEU A 37 5.59 2.13 -6.43
C LEU A 37 5.27 1.70 -5.00
N LEU A 38 4.24 0.87 -4.82
CA LEU A 38 3.82 0.39 -3.51
C LEU A 38 4.95 -0.40 -2.83
N ARG A 39 5.62 -1.29 -3.57
CA ARG A 39 6.79 -2.03 -3.07
C ARG A 39 7.91 -1.11 -2.60
N ARG A 40 8.22 -0.05 -3.36
CA ARG A 40 9.25 0.94 -2.98
C ARG A 40 8.88 1.71 -1.72
N MET A 41 7.62 2.11 -1.58
CA MET A 41 7.13 2.84 -0.41
C MET A 41 7.20 1.98 0.85
N VAL A 42 6.77 0.72 0.77
CA VAL A 42 6.88 -0.24 1.89
C VAL A 42 8.34 -0.50 2.24
N ALA A 43 9.21 -0.72 1.25
CA ALA A 43 10.65 -0.91 1.47
C ALA A 43 11.33 0.31 2.13
N ALA A 44 10.83 1.52 1.85
CA ALA A 44 11.30 2.76 2.48
C ALA A 44 10.69 3.04 3.87
N GLY A 45 9.80 2.17 4.37
CA GLY A 45 9.10 2.37 5.64
C GLY A 45 8.04 3.47 5.60
N HIS A 46 7.60 3.89 4.42
CA HIS A 46 6.48 4.82 4.25
C HIS A 46 5.17 4.05 4.29
N LEU A 47 4.69 3.75 5.50
CA LEU A 47 3.54 2.87 5.72
C LEU A 47 2.22 3.61 5.93
N GLY A 48 2.17 4.91 5.65
CA GLY A 48 0.99 5.74 5.85
C GLY A 48 1.01 6.45 7.20
N ARG A 49 -0.19 6.68 7.77
CA ARG A 49 -0.37 7.47 8.99
C ARG A 49 0.38 6.89 10.20
N LYS A 50 0.51 5.57 10.28
CA LYS A 50 1.18 4.89 11.40
C LYS A 50 2.68 5.14 11.48
N THR A 51 3.32 5.57 10.39
CA THR A 51 4.74 5.96 10.33
C THR A 51 4.93 7.46 10.10
N GLY A 52 3.84 8.25 10.15
CA GLY A 52 3.87 9.69 9.85
C GLY A 52 4.09 10.02 8.36
N ARG A 53 4.15 9.02 7.47
CA ARG A 53 4.40 9.23 6.03
C ARG A 53 3.95 8.04 5.19
N GLY A 54 3.23 8.31 4.11
CA GLY A 54 2.80 7.38 3.07
C GLY A 54 2.74 8.07 1.71
N PHE A 55 1.58 8.07 1.05
CA PHE A 55 1.32 8.95 -0.10
C PHE A 55 1.33 10.42 0.30
N TYR A 56 0.88 10.71 1.52
CA TYR A 56 0.95 12.04 2.12
C TYR A 56 1.97 12.07 3.27
N ASP A 57 2.41 13.29 3.60
CA ASP A 57 3.16 13.55 4.82
C ASP A 57 2.17 13.82 5.96
N TYR A 58 2.32 13.09 7.07
CA TYR A 58 1.47 13.17 8.26
C TYR A 58 2.29 13.53 9.51
N SER A 59 3.54 13.98 9.32
CA SER A 59 4.36 14.56 10.38
C SER A 59 3.90 15.94 10.81
#